data_AF-A0A1V9VC86-F1
#
_entry.id   AF-A0A1V9VC86-F1
#
_cell.length_a   1.000
_cell.length_b   1.000
_cell.length_c   1.000
_cell.angle_alpha   90.00
_cell.angle_beta   90.00
_cell.angle_gamma   90.00
#
_symmetry.space_group_name_H-M   'P 1'
#
loop_
_entity.id
_entity.type
_entity.pdbx_description
1 polymer ?
#
loop_
_entity_poly.entity_id
_entity_poly.type
_entity_poly.pdbx_seq_one_letter_code
_entity_poly.pdbx_strand_id
1 'polypeptide(L)'
;VEELPLEIAKKKGAIAMFGEKYGEVVRVVSFGEDVSVEFCGGTHVKNTADIGSFYIIKESGVSAGIRRIEAVVGASAFKYTKEQLNKLNELQAEIKSNDLIAGVKKLKSEIKELKNQIQNSQNQTQAPINEEIIGDTKVVVCVIENGDLKKIVDDMKNA
;
A
#
# COMPACT_ATOMS: atom_id res chain seq x y z
N VAL A 1 -29.43 26.30 -1.27
CA VAL A 1 -28.53 27.46 -1.49
C VAL A 1 -29.35 28.70 -1.30
N GLU A 2 -28.87 29.63 -0.50
CA GLU A 2 -29.58 30.85 -0.13
C GLU A 2 -28.59 32.01 0.08
N GLU A 3 -29.05 33.23 -0.09
CA GLU A 3 -28.31 34.45 0.26
C GLU A 3 -28.87 34.99 1.57
N LEU A 4 -28.00 35.18 2.55
CA LEU A 4 -28.38 35.59 3.90
C LEU A 4 -27.49 36.74 4.40
N PRO A 5 -28.02 37.63 5.25
CA PRO A 5 -27.19 38.52 6.03
C PRO A 5 -26.18 37.74 6.86
N LEU A 6 -24.94 38.23 6.93
CA LEU A 6 -23.81 37.57 7.58
C LEU A 6 -24.14 37.07 9.00
N GLU A 7 -24.83 37.89 9.78
CA GLU A 7 -25.17 37.56 11.17
C GLU A 7 -26.22 36.44 11.28
N ILE A 8 -27.15 36.35 10.33
CA ILE A 8 -28.12 35.24 10.26
C ILE A 8 -27.40 33.96 9.84
N ALA A 9 -26.52 34.07 8.86
CA ALA A 9 -25.77 32.95 8.33
C ALA A 9 -24.86 32.31 9.41
N LYS A 10 -24.16 33.13 10.20
CA LYS A 10 -23.37 32.65 11.36
C LYS A 10 -24.24 31.97 12.42
N LYS A 11 -25.43 32.52 12.72
CA LYS A 11 -26.37 31.90 13.68
C LYS A 11 -26.87 30.54 13.23
N LYS A 12 -26.90 30.28 11.92
CA LYS A 12 -27.24 28.99 11.32
C LYS A 12 -26.12 27.94 11.41
N GLY A 13 -24.99 28.28 12.06
CA GLY A 13 -23.85 27.39 12.18
C GLY A 13 -23.01 27.29 10.91
N ALA A 14 -23.18 28.22 9.97
CA ALA A 14 -22.41 28.21 8.74
C ALA A 14 -20.91 28.41 9.01
N ILE A 15 -20.09 27.49 8.50
CA ILE A 15 -18.65 27.52 8.66
C ILE A 15 -18.05 28.45 7.60
N ALA A 16 -17.22 29.38 8.07
CA ALA A 16 -16.45 30.29 7.23
C ALA A 16 -15.06 29.70 6.95
N MET A 17 -14.55 29.87 5.72
CA MET A 17 -13.13 29.64 5.42
C MET A 17 -12.26 30.57 6.26
N PHE A 18 -11.20 30.01 6.84
CA PHE A 18 -10.27 30.76 7.70
C PHE A 18 -9.53 31.84 6.89
N GLY A 19 -9.53 33.08 7.38
CA GLY A 19 -8.77 34.19 6.80
C GLY A 19 -9.50 35.02 5.74
N GLU A 20 -10.74 34.68 5.39
CA GLU A 20 -11.52 35.47 4.42
C GLU A 20 -12.37 36.57 5.06
N LYS A 21 -12.55 37.68 4.33
CA LYS A 21 -13.47 38.76 4.70
C LYS A 21 -14.77 38.61 3.92
N TYR A 22 -15.90 38.69 4.62
CA TYR A 22 -17.23 38.54 4.05
C TYR A 22 -17.98 39.87 4.07
N GLY A 23 -18.80 40.10 3.03
CA GLY A 23 -19.70 41.26 2.97
C GLY A 23 -20.93 41.11 3.88
N GLU A 24 -21.82 42.09 3.83
CA GLU A 24 -23.06 42.09 4.62
C GLU A 24 -24.01 40.95 4.24
N VAL A 25 -24.00 40.53 2.97
CA VAL A 25 -24.75 39.39 2.44
C VAL A 25 -23.77 38.32 1.98
N VAL A 26 -24.04 37.07 2.37
CA VAL A 26 -23.23 35.90 2.05
C VAL A 26 -24.07 34.80 1.42
N ARG A 27 -23.45 34.02 0.53
CA ARG A 27 -24.05 32.82 -0.05
C ARG A 27 -23.79 31.62 0.86
N VAL A 28 -24.87 31.01 1.33
CA VAL A 28 -24.84 29.82 2.18
C VAL A 28 -25.26 28.60 1.39
N VAL A 29 -24.45 27.55 1.50
CA VAL A 29 -24.72 26.25 0.91
C VAL A 29 -24.87 25.24 2.04
N SER A 30 -25.91 24.42 1.96
CA SER A 30 -26.23 23.43 2.97
C SER A 30 -26.49 22.08 2.32
N PHE A 31 -25.87 21.03 2.85
CA PHE A 31 -26.11 19.64 2.47
C PHE A 31 -26.44 18.81 3.71
N GLY A 32 -27.52 18.03 3.62
CA GLY A 32 -28.13 17.39 4.78
C GLY A 32 -28.83 18.41 5.68
N GLU A 33 -29.75 17.94 6.53
CA GLU A 33 -30.30 18.77 7.60
C GLU A 33 -29.20 19.02 8.63
N ASP A 34 -28.62 20.22 8.61
CA ASP A 34 -27.59 20.73 9.52
C ASP A 34 -26.28 19.91 9.59
N VAL A 35 -25.98 19.08 8.60
CA VAL A 35 -24.75 18.27 8.55
C VAL A 35 -23.55 19.08 8.05
N SER A 36 -23.72 19.77 6.93
CA SER A 36 -22.71 20.67 6.36
C SER A 36 -23.41 21.95 5.93
N VAL A 37 -23.03 23.06 6.57
CA VAL A 37 -23.53 24.40 6.27
C VAL A 37 -22.31 25.30 6.15
N GLU A 38 -22.09 25.87 4.97
CA GLU A 38 -20.82 26.52 4.64
C GLU A 38 -21.04 27.80 3.84
N PHE A 39 -20.12 28.75 3.99
CA PHE A 39 -19.97 29.86 3.06
C PHE A 39 -19.22 29.38 1.83
N CYS A 40 -19.91 29.34 0.68
CA CYS A 40 -19.28 28.93 -0.56
C CYS A 40 -19.84 29.73 -1.74
N GLY A 41 -18.94 30.27 -2.57
CA GLY A 41 -19.28 30.94 -3.84
C GLY A 41 -19.27 30.01 -5.05
N GLY A 42 -18.92 28.73 -4.87
CA GLY A 42 -18.73 27.77 -5.96
C GLY A 42 -20.03 27.25 -6.57
N THR A 43 -19.89 26.50 -7.67
CA THR A 43 -20.98 25.74 -8.28
C THR A 43 -21.27 24.48 -7.45
N HIS A 44 -22.55 24.18 -7.27
CA HIS A 44 -22.98 23.01 -6.51
C HIS A 44 -23.97 22.18 -7.29
N VAL A 45 -23.96 20.88 -7.00
CA VAL A 45 -25.00 19.94 -7.41
C VAL A 45 -26.34 20.27 -6.73
N LYS A 46 -27.45 19.77 -7.28
CA LYS A 46 -28.78 20.02 -6.70
C LYS A 46 -29.01 19.15 -5.47
N ASN A 47 -28.50 17.93 -5.48
CA ASN A 47 -28.58 16.98 -4.38
C ASN A 47 -27.28 16.15 -4.32
N THR A 48 -26.97 15.54 -3.16
CA THR A 48 -25.72 14.78 -2.99
C THR A 48 -25.65 13.51 -3.82
N ALA A 49 -26.78 12.93 -4.24
CA ALA A 49 -26.79 11.75 -5.10
C ALA A 49 -26.21 12.04 -6.50
N ASP A 50 -26.26 13.30 -6.96
CA ASP A 50 -25.63 13.72 -8.22
C ASP A 50 -24.09 13.55 -8.19
N ILE A 51 -23.47 13.53 -7.01
CA ILE A 51 -22.01 13.30 -6.84
C ILE A 51 -21.66 11.84 -7.10
N GLY A 52 -22.58 10.92 -6.77
CA GLY A 52 -22.39 9.48 -6.89
C GLY A 52 -21.33 8.93 -5.94
N SER A 53 -20.56 7.95 -6.41
CA SER A 53 -19.52 7.29 -5.62
C SER A 53 -18.43 8.27 -5.17
N PHE A 54 -18.01 8.14 -3.92
CA PHE A 54 -16.92 8.89 -3.32
C PHE A 54 -15.85 7.91 -2.83
N TYR A 55 -14.62 8.08 -3.29
CA TYR A 55 -13.50 7.25 -2.86
C TYR A 55 -12.37 8.11 -2.32
N ILE A 56 -11.92 7.80 -1.11
CA ILE A 56 -10.64 8.27 -0.58
C ILE A 56 -9.55 7.44 -1.26
N ILE A 57 -8.71 8.09 -2.05
CA ILE A 57 -7.62 7.43 -2.79
C ILE A 57 -6.30 7.51 -2.05
N LYS A 58 -6.14 8.51 -1.18
CA LYS A 58 -4.95 8.68 -0.38
C LYS A 58 -5.22 9.51 0.85
N GLU A 59 -4.49 9.16 1.90
CA GLU A 59 -4.41 9.92 3.12
C GLU A 59 -2.94 10.09 3.51
N SER A 60 -2.57 11.31 3.91
CA SER A 60 -1.19 11.62 4.33
C SER A 60 -1.14 12.70 5.41
N GLY A 61 -0.16 12.63 6.31
CA GLY A 61 0.14 13.70 7.26
C GLY A 61 0.84 14.88 6.59
N VAL A 62 0.45 16.11 6.92
CA VAL A 62 1.09 17.34 6.43
C VAL A 62 1.96 17.98 7.51
N SER A 63 1.46 18.03 8.75
CA SER A 63 2.16 18.50 9.95
C SER A 63 1.49 17.92 11.20
N ALA A 64 2.01 18.24 12.39
CA ALA A 64 1.42 17.79 13.66
C ALA A 64 -0.05 18.21 13.76
N GLY A 65 -0.95 17.23 13.86
CA GLY A 65 -2.40 17.45 13.95
C GLY A 65 -3.10 17.74 12.61
N ILE A 66 -2.40 17.76 11.46
CA ILE A 66 -2.99 18.07 10.15
C ILE A 66 -2.86 16.88 9.19
N ARG A 67 -4.01 16.45 8.64
CA ARG A 67 -4.12 15.36 7.65
C ARG A 67 -4.65 15.91 6.32
N ARG A 68 -4.13 15.36 5.22
CA ARG A 68 -4.62 15.60 3.86
C ARG A 68 -5.33 14.35 3.38
N ILE A 69 -6.57 14.55 2.93
CA ILE A 69 -7.39 13.56 2.24
C ILE A 69 -7.42 13.92 0.77
N GLU A 70 -7.09 12.96 -0.10
CA GLU A 70 -7.27 13.06 -1.54
C GLU A 70 -8.41 12.09 -1.92
N ALA A 71 -9.42 12.61 -2.61
CA ALA A 71 -10.61 11.86 -2.95
C ALA A 71 -11.06 12.16 -4.39
N VAL A 72 -11.75 11.18 -4.99
CA VAL A 72 -12.36 11.31 -6.32
C VAL A 72 -13.85 10.99 -6.25
N VAL A 73 -14.62 11.65 -7.13
CA VAL A 73 -16.08 11.50 -7.23
C VAL A 73 -16.55 11.37 -8.68
N GLY A 74 -17.83 11.04 -8.89
CA GLY A 74 -18.47 11.03 -10.20
C GLY A 74 -17.73 10.19 -11.24
N ALA A 75 -17.52 10.74 -12.44
CA ALA A 75 -16.83 10.04 -13.53
C ALA A 75 -15.40 9.62 -13.16
N SER A 76 -14.69 10.42 -12.37
CA SER A 76 -13.34 10.09 -11.90
C SER A 76 -13.35 8.91 -10.92
N ALA A 77 -14.36 8.84 -10.04
CA ALA A 77 -14.57 7.68 -9.16
C ALA A 77 -14.86 6.40 -9.96
N PHE A 78 -15.70 6.49 -11.00
CA PHE A 78 -15.97 5.36 -11.87
C PHE A 78 -14.69 4.87 -12.58
N LYS A 79 -13.91 5.79 -13.17
CA LYS A 79 -12.64 5.46 -13.82
C LYS A 79 -11.67 4.81 -12.84
N TYR A 80 -11.53 5.38 -11.64
CA TYR A 80 -10.67 4.84 -10.60
C TYR A 80 -11.05 3.40 -10.25
N THR A 81 -12.32 3.12 -9.97
CA THR A 81 -12.77 1.76 -9.61
C THR A 81 -12.59 0.78 -10.76
N LYS A 82 -12.86 1.19 -12.01
CA LYS A 82 -12.62 0.35 -13.19
C LYS A 82 -11.15 -0.03 -13.32
N GLU A 83 -10.23 0.91 -13.09
CA GLU A 83 -8.79 0.63 -13.08
C GLU A 83 -8.39 -0.32 -11.95
N GLN A 84 -8.99 -0.19 -10.76
CA GLN A 84 -8.74 -1.14 -9.66
C GLN A 84 -9.24 -2.56 -9.99
N LEU A 85 -10.44 -2.68 -10.56
CA LEU A 85 -10.99 -3.98 -10.99
C LEU A 85 -10.12 -4.65 -12.06
N ASN A 86 -9.65 -3.89 -13.05
CA ASN A 86 -8.75 -4.41 -14.07
C ASN A 86 -7.45 -4.95 -13.45
N LYS A 87 -6.82 -4.20 -12.54
CA LYS A 87 -5.62 -4.65 -11.83
C LYS A 87 -5.87 -5.93 -11.02
N LEU A 88 -7.02 -6.05 -10.38
CA LEU A 88 -7.39 -7.26 -9.65
C LEU A 88 -7.54 -8.47 -10.59
N ASN A 89 -8.17 -8.29 -11.75
CA ASN A 89 -8.30 -9.34 -12.75
C ASN A 89 -6.93 -9.75 -13.33
N GLU A 90 -6.05 -8.79 -13.61
CA GLU A 90 -4.66 -9.07 -14.04
C GLU A 90 -3.91 -9.88 -12.98
N LEU A 91 -4.03 -9.52 -11.70
CA LEU A 91 -3.42 -10.27 -10.60
C LEU A 91 -3.99 -11.69 -10.47
N GLN A 92 -5.29 -11.87 -10.67
CA GLN A 92 -5.93 -13.20 -10.63
C GLN A 92 -5.41 -14.10 -11.76
N ALA A 93 -5.22 -13.53 -12.95
CA ALA A 93 -4.66 -14.23 -14.10
C ALA A 93 -3.20 -14.62 -13.86
N GLU A 94 -2.39 -13.72 -13.30
CA GLU A 94 -0.96 -13.95 -13.03
C GLU A 94 -0.75 -15.02 -11.94
N ILE A 95 -1.49 -14.91 -10.84
CA ILE A 95 -1.44 -15.86 -9.72
C ILE A 95 -2.16 -17.17 -10.05
N LYS A 96 -3.00 -17.16 -11.09
CA LYS A 96 -3.88 -18.27 -11.50
C LYS A 96 -4.77 -18.75 -10.35
N SER A 97 -5.32 -17.80 -9.58
CA SER A 97 -6.19 -18.06 -8.44
C SER A 97 -7.27 -16.98 -8.33
N ASN A 98 -8.51 -17.41 -8.08
CA ASN A 98 -9.62 -16.51 -7.77
C ASN A 98 -9.48 -15.91 -6.37
N ASP A 99 -8.91 -16.67 -5.42
CA ASP A 99 -8.51 -16.15 -4.12
C ASP A 99 -7.07 -15.65 -4.19
N LEU A 100 -6.92 -14.34 -4.38
CA LEU A 100 -5.63 -13.67 -4.46
C LEU A 100 -4.80 -13.86 -3.19
N ILE A 101 -5.43 -13.82 -2.01
CA ILE A 101 -4.71 -13.90 -0.74
C ILE A 101 -4.18 -15.31 -0.51
N ALA A 102 -5.00 -16.33 -0.77
CA ALA A 102 -4.55 -17.72 -0.71
C ALA A 102 -3.45 -17.99 -1.74
N GLY A 103 -3.60 -17.48 -2.98
CA GLY A 103 -2.60 -17.62 -4.02
C GLY A 103 -1.25 -16.99 -3.65
N VAL A 104 -1.25 -15.75 -3.14
CA VAL A 104 -0.03 -15.09 -2.63
C VAL A 104 0.60 -15.88 -1.48
N LYS A 105 -0.19 -16.40 -0.53
CA LYS A 105 0.32 -17.21 0.59
C LYS A 105 0.99 -18.48 0.10
N LYS A 106 0.38 -19.18 -0.87
CA LYS A 106 0.94 -20.37 -1.49
C LYS A 106 2.28 -20.07 -2.15
N LEU A 107 2.34 -19.04 -3.00
CA LEU A 107 3.59 -18.62 -3.64
C LEU A 107 4.68 -18.27 -2.62
N LYS A 108 4.33 -17.60 -1.51
CA LYS A 108 5.29 -17.31 -0.43
C LYS A 108 5.80 -18.58 0.26
N SER A 109 4.95 -19.59 0.46
CA SER A 109 5.37 -20.88 1.01
C SER A 109 6.31 -21.61 0.07
N GLU A 110 5.94 -21.70 -1.21
CA GLU A 110 6.76 -22.35 -2.26
C GLU A 110 8.13 -21.66 -2.39
N ILE A 111 8.19 -20.32 -2.36
CA ILE A 111 9.46 -19.59 -2.38
C ILE A 111 10.32 -19.95 -1.15
N LYS A 112 9.72 -20.11 0.03
CA LYS A 112 10.46 -20.48 1.25
C LYS A 112 10.97 -21.92 1.16
N GLU A 113 10.14 -22.84 0.69
CA GLU A 113 10.50 -24.25 0.51
C GLU A 113 11.60 -24.43 -0.53
N LEU A 114 11.48 -23.77 -1.69
CA LEU A 114 12.51 -23.80 -2.73
C LEU A 114 13.84 -23.22 -2.24
N LYS A 115 13.82 -22.14 -1.44
CA LYS A 115 15.05 -21.60 -0.82
C LYS A 115 15.71 -22.62 0.11
N ASN A 116 14.92 -23.33 0.92
CA ASN A 116 15.44 -24.39 1.80
C ASN A 116 15.98 -25.57 0.99
N GLN A 117 15.30 -25.97 -0.08
CA GLN A 117 15.77 -27.04 -0.98
C GLN A 117 17.08 -26.66 -1.66
N ILE A 118 17.23 -25.41 -2.12
CA ILE A 118 18.49 -24.90 -2.69
C ILE A 118 19.61 -24.98 -1.66
N GLN A 119 19.38 -24.53 -0.42
CA GLN A 119 20.38 -24.64 0.65
C GLN A 119 20.78 -26.09 0.93
N ASN A 120 19.79 -27.00 1.02
CA ASN A 120 20.04 -28.41 1.28
C ASN A 120 20.78 -29.08 0.12
N SER A 121 20.40 -28.79 -1.13
CA SER A 121 21.07 -29.31 -2.31
C SER A 121 22.51 -28.83 -2.40
N GLN A 122 22.78 -27.55 -2.10
CA GLN A 122 24.14 -27.01 -2.06
C GLN A 122 25.01 -27.71 -1.01
N ASN A 123 24.43 -28.09 0.13
CA ASN A 123 25.15 -28.87 1.15
C ASN A 123 25.41 -30.32 0.71
N GLN A 124 24.56 -30.92 -0.15
CA GLN A 124 24.70 -32.30 -0.62
C GLN A 124 25.67 -32.45 -1.80
N THR A 125 25.88 -31.40 -2.62
CA THR A 125 26.86 -31.38 -3.72
C THR A 125 28.31 -31.17 -3.27
N GLN A 126 28.62 -31.35 -1.97
CA GLN A 126 30.00 -31.34 -1.51
C GLN A 126 30.73 -32.54 -2.15
N ALA A 127 31.76 -32.26 -2.96
CA ALA A 127 32.63 -33.27 -3.52
C ALA A 127 33.22 -34.14 -2.39
N PRO A 128 33.49 -35.44 -2.64
CA PRO A 128 34.13 -36.29 -1.64
C PRO A 128 35.41 -35.62 -1.15
N ILE A 129 35.48 -35.46 0.18
CA ILE A 129 36.61 -34.83 0.85
C ILE A 129 37.75 -35.82 0.82
N ASN A 130 38.79 -35.53 0.04
CA ASN A 130 40.02 -36.30 0.05
C ASN A 130 40.92 -35.72 1.15
N GLU A 131 41.08 -36.49 2.23
CA GLU A 131 42.01 -36.19 3.30
C GLU A 131 43.33 -36.92 3.04
N GLU A 132 44.44 -36.18 3.04
CA GLU A 132 45.78 -36.73 2.90
C GLU A 132 46.64 -36.28 4.08
N ILE A 133 47.41 -37.20 4.66
CA ILE A 133 48.31 -36.89 5.77
C ILE A 133 49.72 -36.76 5.20
N ILE A 134 50.31 -35.57 5.34
CA ILE A 134 51.69 -35.30 4.93
C ILE A 134 52.50 -34.97 6.18
N GLY A 135 53.26 -35.96 6.67
CA GLY A 135 53.96 -35.88 7.95
C GLY A 135 52.96 -35.84 9.11
N ASP A 136 53.03 -34.78 9.93
CA ASP A 136 52.11 -34.55 11.07
C ASP A 136 50.94 -33.62 10.71
N THR A 137 50.79 -33.24 9.44
CA THR A 137 49.78 -32.28 9.00
C THR A 137 48.68 -32.96 8.17
N LYS A 138 47.42 -32.77 8.58
CA LYS A 138 46.23 -33.16 7.83
C LYS A 138 45.97 -32.13 6.73
N VAL A 139 45.98 -32.56 5.47
CA VAL A 139 45.70 -31.72 4.30
C VAL A 139 44.39 -32.17 3.68
N VAL A 140 43.52 -31.21 3.36
CA VAL A 140 42.23 -31.46 2.73
C VAL A 140 42.19 -30.71 1.40
N VAL A 141 41.93 -31.43 0.31
CA VAL A 141 41.78 -30.85 -1.03
C VAL A 141 40.39 -31.21 -1.56
N CYS A 142 39.55 -30.19 -1.76
CA CYS A 142 38.25 -30.34 -2.41
C CYS A 142 38.02 -29.18 -3.38
N VAL A 143 37.25 -29.45 -4.44
CA VAL A 143 36.75 -28.43 -5.36
C VAL A 143 35.30 -28.15 -4.99
N ILE A 144 34.98 -26.89 -4.70
CA ILE A 144 33.65 -26.46 -4.30
C ILE A 144 33.09 -25.55 -5.38
N GLU A 145 32.01 -25.99 -6.02
CA GLU A 145 31.34 -25.21 -7.07
C GLU A 145 30.32 -24.22 -6.50
N ASN A 146 29.68 -24.54 -5.37
CA ASN A 146 28.67 -23.70 -4.70
C ASN A 146 28.65 -23.95 -3.18
N GLY A 147 28.33 -22.92 -2.38
CA GLY A 147 28.17 -23.03 -0.93
C GLY A 147 28.87 -21.92 -0.14
N ASP A 148 28.68 -21.89 1.18
CA ASP A 148 29.39 -20.97 2.09
C ASP A 148 30.76 -21.56 2.45
N LEU A 149 31.80 -21.09 1.75
CA LEU A 149 33.19 -21.50 1.96
C LEU A 149 33.63 -21.42 3.42
N LYS A 150 33.17 -20.39 4.15
CA LYS A 150 33.59 -20.19 5.54
C LYS A 150 33.02 -21.28 6.43
N LYS A 151 31.72 -21.56 6.28
CA LYS A 151 31.05 -22.62 7.04
C LYS A 151 31.67 -23.99 6.74
N ILE A 152 31.97 -24.27 5.48
CA ILE A 152 32.61 -25.55 5.07
C ILE A 152 34.01 -25.69 5.70
N VAL A 153 34.83 -24.63 5.67
CA VAL A 153 36.15 -24.64 6.30
C VAL A 153 36.06 -24.80 7.83
N ASP A 154 35.09 -24.14 8.46
CA ASP A 154 34.88 -24.25 9.91
C ASP A 154 34.42 -25.66 10.31
N ASP A 155 33.55 -26.30 9.54
CA ASP A 155 33.14 -27.70 9.77
C ASP A 155 34.33 -28.66 9.60
N MET A 156 35.18 -28.45 8.59
CA MET A 156 36.38 -29.27 8.32
C MET A 156 37.49 -29.14 9.39
N LYS A 157 37.63 -27.97 10.01
CA LYS A 157 38.61 -27.77 11.11
C LYS A 157 38.20 -28.48 12.40
N ASN A 158 36.89 -28.72 12.58
CA ASN A 158 36.31 -29.23 13.81
C ASN A 158 35.90 -30.72 13.73
N ALA A 159 36.14 -31.38 12.59
CA ALA A 159 35.90 -32.81 12.35
C ALA A 159 37.16 -33.66 12.57
#